data_AF-A0A399TA52-F1
#
_entry.id   AF-A0A399TA52-F1
#
_cell.length_a   1.000
_cell.length_b   1.000
_cell.length_c   1.000
_cell.angle_alpha   90.00
_cell.angle_beta   90.00
_cell.angle_gamma   90.00
#
_symmetry.space_group_name_H-M   'P 1'
#
loop_
_entity.id
_entity.type
_entity.pdbx_description
1 polymer ?
#
loop_
_entity_poly.entity_id
_entity_poly.type
_entity_poly.pdbx_seq_one_letter_code
_entity_poly.pdbx_strand_id
1 'polypeptide(L)'
;MAITNLPYDDDLILEGVRATTAISEETRDVQVDFTTGTSPEDVARISVTTTWTIPAADAVRILAAAVPTGAPRDAPLEASDTDLPLL
;
A
#
# COMPACT_ATOMS: atom_id res chain seq x y z
N MET A 1 -9.09 -12.25 -8.54
CA MET A 1 -7.68 -11.94 -8.25
C MET A 1 -7.58 -11.72 -6.76
N ALA A 2 -6.85 -12.59 -6.04
CA ALA A 2 -6.66 -12.44 -4.60
C ALA A 2 -5.57 -11.39 -4.38
N ILE A 3 -5.90 -10.31 -3.67
CA ILE A 3 -4.90 -9.43 -3.07
C ILE A 3 -4.27 -10.26 -1.96
N THR A 4 -3.09 -10.82 -2.22
CA THR A 4 -2.33 -11.65 -1.29
C THR A 4 -2.04 -10.89 0.00
N ASN A 5 -2.29 -11.55 1.14
CA ASN A 5 -2.10 -11.08 2.52
C ASN A 5 -0.61 -10.84 2.91
N LEU A 6 0.18 -10.23 2.03
CA LEU A 6 1.51 -9.72 2.39
C LEU A 6 1.32 -8.36 3.06
N PRO A 7 1.93 -8.10 4.24
CA PRO A 7 1.88 -6.78 4.83
C PRO A 7 2.60 -5.81 3.89
N TYR A 8 1.91 -4.82 3.37
CA TYR A 8 2.57 -3.72 2.67
C TYR A 8 3.18 -2.76 3.67
N ASP A 9 4.23 -2.05 3.25
CA ASP A 9 4.74 -0.91 3.99
C ASP A 9 3.83 0.31 3.76
N ASP A 10 3.04 0.65 4.76
CA ASP A 10 2.06 1.75 4.70
C ASP A 10 2.75 3.11 4.48
N ASP A 11 3.95 3.32 5.01
CA ASP A 11 4.69 4.57 4.85
C ASP A 11 5.14 4.75 3.39
N LEU A 12 5.61 3.68 2.76
CA LEU A 12 5.97 3.69 1.32
C LEU A 12 4.76 3.85 0.42
N ILE A 13 3.61 3.27 0.77
CA ILE A 13 2.36 3.50 0.04
C ILE A 13 1.98 4.98 0.15
N LEU A 14 1.99 5.54 1.36
CA LEU A 14 1.59 6.92 1.60
C LEU A 14 2.52 7.92 0.91
N GLU A 15 3.83 7.70 0.95
CA GLU A 15 4.82 8.49 0.22
C GLU A 15 4.58 8.41 -1.29
N GLY A 16 4.40 7.19 -1.82
CA GLY A 16 4.18 6.97 -3.24
C GLY A 16 2.91 7.65 -3.77
N VAL A 17 1.81 7.58 -3.01
CA VAL A 17 0.56 8.26 -3.36
C VAL A 17 0.74 9.79 -3.33
N ARG A 18 1.40 10.34 -2.30
CA ARG A 18 1.67 11.79 -2.18
C ARG A 18 2.60 12.34 -3.27
N ALA A 19 3.51 11.52 -3.78
CA ALA A 19 4.40 11.88 -4.88
C ALA A 19 3.73 11.78 -6.26
N THR A 20 2.54 11.20 -6.35
CA THR A 20 1.79 11.00 -7.60
C THR A 20 0.78 12.12 -7.83
N THR A 21 0.55 12.51 -9.09
CA THR A 21 -0.56 13.40 -9.42
C THR A 21 -1.88 12.64 -9.33
N ALA A 22 -2.65 12.90 -8.28
CA ALA A 22 -3.97 12.33 -8.12
C ALA A 22 -4.97 12.92 -9.13
N ILE A 23 -5.87 12.07 -9.62
CA ILE A 23 -7.05 12.45 -10.39
C ILE A 23 -8.03 13.18 -9.47
N SER A 24 -8.19 12.68 -8.25
CA SER A 24 -8.96 13.33 -7.19
C SER A 24 -8.42 12.96 -5.82
N GLU A 25 -8.66 13.85 -4.86
CA GLU A 25 -8.35 13.68 -3.45
C GLU A 25 -9.56 14.11 -2.61
N GLU A 26 -9.95 13.27 -1.67
CA GLU A 26 -11.03 13.55 -0.73
C GLU A 26 -10.54 13.32 0.70
N THR A 27 -10.69 14.34 1.54
CA THR A 27 -10.39 14.25 2.98
C THR A 27 -11.67 14.33 3.79
N ARG A 28 -11.86 13.37 4.69
CA ARG A 28 -13.01 13.25 5.57
C ARG A 28 -12.61 12.79 6.97
N ASP A 29 -13.57 12.80 7.88
CA ASP A 29 -13.42 12.30 9.25
C ASP A 29 -12.24 12.95 10.01
N VAL A 30 -12.06 14.26 9.82
CA VAL A 30 -11.01 15.03 10.49
C VAL A 30 -11.39 15.23 11.96
N GLN A 31 -10.61 14.66 12.86
CA GLN A 31 -10.76 14.79 14.30
C GLN A 31 -9.48 15.35 14.93
N VAL A 32 -9.64 16.30 15.84
CA VAL A 32 -8.54 16.89 16.61
C VAL A 32 -8.86 16.75 18.08
N ASP A 33 -8.03 15.99 18.80
CA ASP A 33 -8.16 15.72 20.22
C ASP A 33 -6.99 16.35 20.98
N PHE A 34 -7.30 17.30 21.87
CA PHE A 34 -6.30 17.91 22.75
C PHE A 34 -6.16 17.06 24.02
N THR A 35 -4.96 16.55 24.27
CA THR A 35 -4.73 15.60 25.37
C THR A 35 -4.48 16.30 26.70
N THR A 36 -3.80 17.45 26.67
CA THR A 36 -3.34 18.19 27.87
C THR A 36 -3.86 19.63 27.94
N GLY A 37 -4.11 20.26 26.79
CA GLY A 37 -4.58 21.65 26.68
C GLY A 37 -4.45 22.16 25.25
N THR A 38 -4.66 23.47 25.04
CA THR A 38 -4.57 24.13 23.72
C THR A 38 -3.42 25.13 23.63
N SER A 39 -2.48 25.10 24.58
CA SER A 39 -1.29 25.96 24.55
C SER A 39 -0.27 25.42 23.54
N PRO A 40 0.68 26.23 23.04
CA PRO A 40 1.68 25.79 22.07
C PRO A 40 2.58 24.63 22.53
N GLU A 41 2.76 24.50 23.85
CA GLU A 41 3.50 23.41 24.49
C GLU A 41 2.70 22.11 24.65
N ASP A 42 1.38 22.14 24.42
CA ASP A 42 0.48 20.99 24.57
C ASP A 42 0.48 20.06 23.35
N VAL A 43 0.05 18.82 23.56
CA VAL A 43 -0.01 17.79 22.52
C VAL A 43 -1.43 17.57 22.04
N ALA A 44 -1.64 17.74 20.74
CA ALA A 44 -2.87 17.36 20.04
C ALA A 44 -2.66 16.09 19.21
N ARG A 45 -3.62 15.17 19.28
CA ARG A 45 -3.75 14.07 18.33
C ARG A 45 -4.65 14.51 17.19
N ILE A 46 -4.21 14.32 15.96
CA ILE A 46 -4.99 14.60 14.76
C ILE A 46 -5.21 13.28 14.04
N SER A 47 -6.47 12.93 13.78
CA SER A 47 -6.86 11.76 12.99
C SER A 47 -7.58 12.22 11.73
N VAL A 48 -7.18 11.69 10.58
CA VAL A 48 -7.71 12.09 9.27
C VAL A 48 -7.83 10.85 8.39
N THR A 49 -8.91 10.79 7.61
CA THR A 49 -9.04 9.81 6.52
C THR A 49 -8.95 10.54 5.19
N THR A 50 -7.91 10.26 4.42
CA THR A 50 -7.76 10.79 3.05
C THR A 50 -7.82 9.64 2.05
N THR A 51 -8.59 9.83 0.99
CA THR A 51 -8.74 8.90 -0.13
C THR A 51 -8.22 9.55 -1.40
N TRP A 52 -7.33 8.85 -2.11
CA TRP A 52 -6.80 9.29 -3.41
C TRP A 52 -7.31 8.40 -4.53
N THR A 53 -7.67 9.01 -5.65
CA THR A 53 -7.87 8.32 -6.91
C THR A 53 -6.67 8.63 -7.81
N ILE A 54 -5.88 7.61 -8.14
CA ILE A 54 -4.68 7.74 -8.97
C ILE A 54 -4.78 6.83 -10.21
N PRO A 55 -3.98 7.08 -11.27
CA PRO A 55 -3.90 6.16 -12.39
C PRO A 55 -3.47 4.75 -11.93
N ALA A 56 -4.08 3.72 -12.52
CA ALA A 56 -3.82 2.33 -12.14
C ALA A 56 -2.34 1.93 -12.29
N ALA A 57 -1.66 2.46 -13.32
CA ALA A 57 -0.24 2.21 -13.53
C ALA A 57 0.63 2.70 -12.36
N ASP A 58 0.28 3.85 -11.78
CA ASP A 58 1.00 4.40 -10.63
C ASP A 58 0.67 3.62 -9.36
N ALA A 59 -0.59 3.21 -9.17
CA ALA A 59 -0.99 2.35 -8.05
C ALA A 59 -0.19 1.02 -8.03
N VAL A 60 -0.04 0.38 -9.19
CA VAL A 60 0.76 -0.85 -9.32
C VAL A 60 2.24 -0.60 -9.00
N ARG A 61 2.81 0.51 -9.49
CA ARG A 61 4.20 0.88 -9.20
C ARG A 61 4.43 1.13 -7.71
N ILE A 62 3.52 1.85 -7.06
CA ILE A 62 3.57 2.15 -5.62
C ILE A 62 3.49 0.84 -4.83
N LEU A 63 2.52 -0.02 -5.13
CA LEU A 63 2.37 -1.31 -4.47
C LEU A 63 3.61 -2.19 -4.65
N ALA A 64 4.18 -2.24 -5.85
CA ALA A 64 5.39 -3.02 -6.13
C ALA A 64 6.60 -2.53 -5.32
N ALA A 65 6.72 -1.23 -5.06
CA ALA A 65 7.78 -0.65 -4.23
C ALA A 65 7.55 -0.90 -2.73
N ALA A 66 6.29 -1.00 -2.31
CA ALA A 66 5.90 -1.19 -0.91
C ALA A 66 5.83 -2.65 -0.46
N VAL A 67 6.07 -3.63 -1.35
CA VAL A 67 6.19 -5.04 -0.97
C VAL A 67 7.48 -5.22 -0.17
N PRO A 68 7.44 -5.76 1.06
CA PRO A 68 8.65 -6.09 1.80
C PRO A 68 9.53 -7.04 0.98
N THR A 69 10.80 -6.67 0.78
CA THR A 69 11.81 -7.49 0.11
C THR A 69 12.13 -8.72 0.98
N GLY A 70 11.24 -9.72 0.92
CA GLY A 70 11.31 -10.95 1.69
C GLY A 70 10.25 -12.00 1.34
N ALA A 71 9.35 -11.73 0.37
CA ALA A 71 8.48 -12.76 -0.18
C ALA A 71 9.33 -13.78 -0.97
N PRO A 72 9.19 -15.10 -0.75
CA PRO A 72 9.98 -16.09 -1.47
C PRO A 72 9.69 -15.99 -2.95
N ARG A 73 10.68 -15.51 -3.70
CA ARG A 73 10.69 -15.52 -5.15
C ARG A 73 11.11 -16.89 -5.65
N ASP A 74 10.47 -17.96 -5.19
CA ASP A 74 10.70 -19.32 -5.66
C ASP A 74 9.53 -20.23 -5.27
N ALA A 75 8.55 -20.34 -6.17
CA ALA A 75 7.87 -21.60 -6.37
C ALA A 75 8.28 -22.05 -7.77
N PRO A 76 9.10 -23.10 -7.91
CA PRO A 76 9.40 -23.68 -9.21
C PRO A 76 8.09 -24.00 -9.91
N LEU A 77 8.01 -23.68 -11.20
CA LEU A 77 7.03 -24.31 -12.08
C LEU A 77 7.24 -25.81 -11.92
N GLU A 78 6.30 -26.49 -11.25
CA GLU A 78 6.22 -27.94 -11.34
C GLU A 78 6.10 -28.25 -12.83
N ALA A 79 7.21 -28.67 -13.42
CA ALA A 79 7.24 -29.32 -14.71
C ALA A 79 6.43 -30.60 -14.52
N SER A 80 5.10 -30.48 -14.68
CA SER A 80 4.22 -31.63 -14.73
C SER A 80 4.66 -32.45 -15.93
N ASP A 81 5.16 -33.63 -15.58
CA ASP A 81 5.32 -34.81 -16.41
C ASP A 81 4.50 -34.77 -17.71
N THR A 82 5.21 -34.82 -18.83
CA THR A 82 4.65 -35.40 -20.04
C THR A 82 5.67 -36.41 -20.54
N ASP A 83 5.63 -37.56 -19.88
CA ASP A 83 6.18 -38.82 -20.36
C ASP A 83 5.42 -39.18 -21.65
N LEU A 84 6.09 -39.09 -22.80
CA LEU A 84 5.59 -39.59 -24.08
C LEU A 84 6.44 -40.79 -24.49
N PRO A 85 5.89 -42.01 -24.57
CA PRO A 85 6.59 -43.10 -25.21
C PRO A 85 6.58 -42.87 -26.73
N LEU A 86 7.77 -42.87 -27.32
CA LEU A 86 7.98 -42.93 -28.77
C LEU A 86 7.49 -44.28 -29.30
N LEU A 87 6.50 -44.25 -30.20
CA LEU A 87 6.19 -45.31 -31.17
C LEU A 87 6.26 -44.73 -32.58
#